data_AF-K2DEW0-F1
#
_entry.id   AF-K2DEW0-F1
#
_cell.length_a   1.000
_cell.length_b   1.000
_cell.length_c   1.000
_cell.angle_alpha   90.00
_cell.angle_beta   90.00
_cell.angle_gamma   90.00
#
_symmetry.space_group_name_H-M   'P 1'
#
loop_
_entity.id
_entity.type
_entity.pdbx_description
1 polymer ?
#
loop_
_entity_poly.entity_id
_entity_poly.type
_entity_poly.pdbx_seq_one_letter_code
_entity_poly.pdbx_strand_id
1 'polypeptide(L)'
;MKILHLVCITILFFILPTKVLAQETNLNQFVSIVNPVRISPYTKNPSASLMSEYQEVAKRNLPATWLLTYDAMLDAGINSTIKAMNQSQELGLFLEVTESFAKDSEVTYNKTDSWHRASSVLLSGYPQEDRRKLVDQALEKFK
;
A
#
# COMPACT_ATOMS: atom_id res chain seq x y z
N MET A 1 -10.86 -58.13 33.43
CA MET A 1 -9.61 -57.72 32.74
C MET A 1 -9.77 -56.53 31.80
N LYS A 2 -10.81 -56.44 30.95
CA LYS A 2 -10.98 -55.36 29.96
C LYS A 2 -11.05 -53.94 30.56
N ILE A 3 -11.74 -53.75 31.69
CA ILE A 3 -11.85 -52.45 32.39
C ILE A 3 -10.49 -51.99 32.93
N LEU A 4 -9.70 -52.91 33.49
CA LEU A 4 -8.36 -52.61 34.00
C LEU A 4 -7.42 -52.15 32.86
N HIS A 5 -7.53 -52.77 31.68
CA HIS A 5 -6.76 -52.36 30.51
C HIS A 5 -7.17 -50.96 30.03
N LEU A 6 -8.47 -50.66 30.02
CA LEU A 6 -8.98 -49.33 29.66
C LEU A 6 -8.49 -48.25 30.63
N VAL A 7 -8.50 -48.54 31.93
CA VAL A 7 -7.98 -47.63 32.97
C VAL A 7 -6.48 -47.42 32.79
N CYS A 8 -5.70 -48.49 32.58
CA CYS A 8 -4.26 -48.36 32.33
C CYS A 8 -3.95 -47.55 31.07
N ILE A 9 -4.68 -47.75 29.97
CA ILE A 9 -4.52 -46.97 28.73
C ILE A 9 -4.84 -45.49 28.99
N THR A 10 -5.92 -45.21 29.72
CA THR A 10 -6.32 -43.84 30.03
C THR A 10 -5.27 -43.13 30.89
N ILE A 11 -4.75 -43.81 31.91
CA ILE A 11 -3.67 -43.30 32.76
C ILE A 11 -2.40 -43.06 31.94
N LEU A 12 -2.05 -43.95 31.01
CA LEU A 12 -0.89 -43.80 30.14
C LEU A 12 -0.98 -42.53 29.26
N PHE A 13 -2.18 -42.17 28.79
CA PHE A 13 -2.42 -40.93 28.06
C PHE A 13 -2.23 -39.66 28.90
N PHE A 14 -2.45 -39.72 30.22
CA PHE A 14 -2.25 -38.58 31.12
C PHE A 14 -0.80 -38.43 31.62
N ILE A 15 -0.03 -39.53 31.67
CA ILE A 15 1.38 -39.50 32.15
C ILE A 15 2.35 -39.06 31.05
N LEU A 16 1.97 -39.22 29.77
CA LEU A 16 2.74 -38.77 28.62
C LEU A 16 2.05 -37.58 27.92
N PRO A 17 1.91 -36.40 28.56
CA PRO A 17 1.45 -35.23 27.85
C PRO A 17 2.52 -34.84 26.83
N THR A 18 2.36 -35.28 25.59
CA THR A 18 3.08 -34.65 24.50
C THR A 18 2.55 -33.23 24.43
N LYS A 19 3.41 -32.27 24.80
CA LYS A 19 3.17 -30.88 24.42
C LYS A 19 3.32 -30.84 22.91
N VAL A 20 2.24 -31.17 22.19
CA VAL A 20 2.07 -30.75 20.80
C VAL A 20 1.85 -29.24 20.90
N LEU A 21 2.95 -28.51 21.07
CA LEU A 21 2.97 -27.10 20.77
C LEU A 21 2.53 -27.02 19.32
N ALA A 22 1.48 -26.24 19.03
CA ALA A 22 1.22 -25.83 17.66
C ALA A 22 2.56 -25.31 17.12
N GLN A 23 3.10 -25.98 16.11
CA GLN A 23 4.41 -25.65 15.57
C GLN A 23 4.26 -24.28 14.88
N GLU A 24 4.57 -23.19 15.58
CA GLU A 24 4.70 -21.84 14.99
C GLU A 24 5.96 -21.72 14.10
N THR A 25 6.54 -22.85 13.68
CA THR A 25 7.57 -22.83 12.63
C THR A 25 6.87 -22.61 11.30
N ASN A 26 6.96 -21.38 10.78
CA ASN A 26 6.45 -20.91 9.49
C ASN A 26 5.03 -20.33 9.47
N LEU A 27 4.65 -19.53 10.47
CA LEU A 27 3.67 -18.48 10.20
C LEU A 27 4.37 -17.41 9.34
N ASN A 28 4.25 -17.53 8.00
CA ASN A 28 4.55 -16.46 7.04
C ASN A 28 3.56 -15.29 7.23
N GLN A 29 3.49 -14.75 8.44
CA GLN A 29 2.70 -13.58 8.78
C GLN A 29 3.57 -12.37 8.49
N PHE A 30 3.16 -11.60 7.48
CA PHE A 30 3.80 -10.34 7.12
C PHE A 30 2.74 -9.24 7.11
N VAL A 31 3.18 -8.01 7.35
CA VAL A 31 2.36 -6.80 7.22
C VAL A 31 2.98 -5.97 6.11
N SER A 32 2.18 -5.64 5.10
CA SER A 32 2.57 -4.70 4.05
C SER A 32 1.97 -3.33 4.36
N ILE A 33 2.82 -2.36 4.64
CA ILE A 33 2.40 -0.97 4.86
C ILE A 33 2.44 -0.27 3.51
N VAL A 34 1.31 0.26 3.08
CA VAL A 34 1.17 0.94 1.78
C VAL A 34 0.45 2.26 1.99
N ASN A 35 1.13 3.36 1.70
CA ASN A 35 0.68 4.71 1.98
C ASN A 35 0.50 5.49 0.67
N PRO A 36 -0.75 5.82 0.27
CA PRO A 36 -0.99 6.68 -0.88
C PRO A 36 -0.57 8.13 -0.59
N VAL A 37 0.26 8.70 -1.46
CA VAL A 37 0.73 10.09 -1.38
C VAL A 37 0.04 10.90 -2.47
N ARG A 38 -0.78 11.86 -2.03
CA ARG A 38 -1.66 12.66 -2.89
C ARG A 38 -1.51 14.15 -2.61
N ILE A 39 -1.58 14.96 -3.65
CA ILE A 39 -1.82 16.42 -3.54
C ILE A 39 -3.32 16.67 -3.45
N SER A 40 -3.74 17.48 -2.47
CA SER A 40 -5.14 17.79 -2.23
C SER A 40 -5.27 19.26 -1.83
N PRO A 41 -6.33 19.96 -2.27
CA PRO A 41 -6.60 21.34 -1.85
C PRO A 41 -6.86 21.45 -0.33
N TYR A 42 -7.20 20.34 0.33
CA TYR A 42 -7.44 20.29 1.77
C TYR A 42 -6.15 20.10 2.59
N THR A 43 -5.04 19.73 1.95
CA THR A 43 -3.76 19.51 2.61
C THR A 43 -2.88 20.74 2.45
N LYS A 44 -2.81 21.57 3.49
CA LYS A 44 -2.04 22.83 3.47
C LYS A 44 -0.56 22.65 3.15
N ASN A 45 0.06 21.59 3.69
CA ASN A 45 1.47 21.28 3.47
C ASN A 45 1.66 19.77 3.28
N PRO A 46 1.53 19.27 2.03
CA PRO A 46 1.65 17.85 1.71
C PRO A 46 2.99 17.25 2.14
N SER A 47 4.10 17.98 1.95
CA SER A 47 5.44 17.51 2.28
C SER A 47 5.65 17.35 3.78
N ALA A 48 5.11 18.26 4.60
CA ALA A 48 5.13 18.12 6.04
C ALA A 48 4.29 16.92 6.51
N SER A 49 3.10 16.72 5.92
CA SER A 49 2.26 15.55 6.21
C SER A 49 2.99 14.24 5.92
N LEU A 50 3.60 14.13 4.73
CA LEU A 50 4.37 12.96 4.33
C LEU A 50 5.56 12.73 5.26
N MET A 51 6.28 13.79 5.64
CA MET A 51 7.40 13.71 6.57
C MET A 51 6.96 13.19 7.95
N SER A 52 5.83 13.68 8.48
CA SER A 52 5.31 13.21 9.77
C SER A 52 4.92 11.72 9.73
N GLU A 53 4.32 11.25 8.65
CA GLU A 53 4.00 9.83 8.49
C GLU A 53 5.26 8.97 8.37
N TYR A 54 6.24 9.42 7.56
CA TYR A 54 7.53 8.75 7.42
C TYR A 54 8.29 8.69 8.76
N GLN A 55 8.25 9.74 9.58
CA GLN A 55 8.88 9.74 10.90
C GLN A 55 8.34 8.62 11.79
N GLU A 56 7.03 8.35 11.77
CA GLU A 56 6.43 7.27 12.56
C GLU A 56 6.82 5.88 12.03
N VAL A 57 6.90 5.71 10.70
CA VAL A 57 7.37 4.48 10.05
C VAL A 57 8.85 4.23 10.40
N ALA A 58 9.70 5.24 10.20
CA ALA A 58 11.14 5.17 10.45
C ALA A 58 11.47 4.92 11.91
N LYS A 59 10.76 5.58 12.85
CA LYS A 59 10.91 5.37 14.30
C LYS A 59 10.70 3.92 14.72
N ARG A 60 9.89 3.17 13.98
CA ARG A 60 9.58 1.75 14.24
C ARG A 60 10.39 0.79 13.37
N ASN A 61 11.30 1.31 12.54
CA ASN A 61 12.11 0.55 11.59
C ASN A 61 11.25 -0.37 10.69
N LEU A 62 10.11 0.15 10.21
CA LEU A 62 9.18 -0.60 9.38
C LEU A 62 9.47 -0.37 7.89
N PRO A 63 9.44 -1.42 7.04
CA PRO A 63 9.38 -1.24 5.60
C PRO A 63 7.99 -0.72 5.21
N ALA A 64 7.94 0.20 4.25
CA ALA A 64 6.68 0.72 3.72
C ALA A 64 6.81 1.08 2.24
N THR A 65 5.70 1.00 1.52
CA THR A 65 5.58 1.41 0.12
C THR A 65 4.79 2.71 0.04
N TRP A 66 5.32 3.71 -0.65
CA TRP A 66 4.70 5.03 -0.83
C TRP A 66 4.21 5.16 -2.27
N LEU A 67 2.88 5.15 -2.46
CA LEU A 67 2.27 5.18 -3.78
C LEU A 67 1.97 6.62 -4.19
N LEU A 68 2.79 7.18 -5.08
CA LEU A 68 2.70 8.57 -5.52
C LEU A 68 1.63 8.73 -6.62
N THR A 69 0.70 9.67 -6.44
CA THR A 69 -0.13 10.12 -7.57
C THR A 69 0.70 10.94 -8.56
N TYR A 70 0.21 11.10 -9.80
CA TYR A 70 0.87 11.90 -10.84
C TYR A 70 1.25 13.29 -10.32
N ASP A 71 0.31 14.00 -9.70
CA ASP A 71 0.56 15.34 -9.17
C ASP A 71 1.57 15.34 -8.00
N ALA A 72 1.59 14.29 -7.17
CA ALA A 72 2.56 14.18 -6.08
C ALA A 72 3.98 13.99 -6.59
N MET A 73 4.18 13.28 -7.71
CA MET A 73 5.49 13.14 -8.36
C MET A 73 6.04 14.47 -8.90
N LEU A 74 5.15 15.40 -9.25
CA LEU A 74 5.56 16.72 -9.77
C LEU A 74 5.85 17.73 -8.65
N ASP A 75 5.44 17.44 -7.41
CA ASP A 75 5.65 18.33 -6.28
C ASP A 75 7.09 18.27 -5.75
N ALA A 76 7.78 19.42 -5.78
CA ALA A 76 9.18 19.51 -5.38
C ALA A 76 9.40 19.19 -3.89
N GLY A 77 8.43 19.52 -3.03
CA GLY A 77 8.53 19.25 -1.60
C GLY A 77 8.36 17.76 -1.28
N ILE A 78 7.39 17.10 -1.91
CA ILE A 78 7.23 15.65 -1.85
C ILE A 78 8.50 14.95 -2.36
N ASN A 79 9.01 15.36 -3.53
CA ASN A 79 10.25 14.82 -4.10
C ASN A 79 11.46 14.96 -3.17
N SER A 80 11.55 16.09 -2.45
CA SER A 80 12.61 16.30 -1.47
C SER A 80 12.46 15.37 -0.25
N THR A 81 11.22 15.18 0.22
CA THR A 81 10.93 14.29 1.35
C THR A 81 11.23 12.83 1.02
N ILE A 82 10.79 12.31 -0.14
CA ILE A 82 11.02 10.90 -0.51
C ILE A 82 12.51 10.60 -0.72
N LYS A 83 13.28 11.54 -1.28
CA LYS A 83 14.74 11.39 -1.47
C LYS A 83 15.51 11.35 -0.16
N ALA A 84 14.96 11.89 0.91
CA ALA A 84 15.54 11.84 2.26
C ALA A 84 15.15 10.57 3.03
N MET A 85 14.25 9.73 2.49
CA MET A 85 13.84 8.49 3.15
C MET A 85 14.97 7.45 3.13
N ASN A 86 14.95 6.54 4.11
CA ASN A 86 15.91 5.45 4.19
C ASN A 86 15.63 4.36 3.12
N GLN A 87 16.56 3.42 2.99
CA GLN A 87 16.53 2.40 1.94
C GLN A 87 15.44 1.33 2.10
N SER A 88 14.75 1.25 3.25
CA SER A 88 13.65 0.31 3.45
C SER A 88 12.30 0.85 2.98
N GLN A 89 12.28 2.05 2.37
CA GLN A 89 11.09 2.67 1.81
C GLN A 89 11.04 2.40 0.30
N GLU A 90 9.98 1.74 -0.14
CA GLU A 90 9.69 1.49 -1.55
C GLU A 90 8.83 2.64 -2.11
N LEU A 91 9.06 3.01 -3.36
CA LEU A 91 8.22 3.96 -4.09
C LEU A 91 7.42 3.22 -5.16
N GLY A 92 6.16 3.61 -5.33
CA GLY A 92 5.30 3.09 -6.39
C GLY A 92 4.36 4.16 -6.94
N LEU A 93 3.57 3.77 -7.94
CA LEU A 93 2.60 4.65 -8.58
C LEU A 93 1.19 4.39 -8.04
N PHE A 94 0.48 5.47 -7.72
CA PHE A 94 -0.97 5.46 -7.52
C PHE A 94 -1.66 6.13 -8.71
N LEU A 95 -2.24 5.33 -9.60
CA LEU A 95 -2.82 5.81 -10.86
C LEU A 95 -4.24 6.39 -10.69
N GLU A 96 -4.35 7.38 -9.79
CA GLU A 96 -5.52 8.24 -9.64
C GLU A 96 -5.50 9.31 -10.73
N VAL A 97 -6.56 9.37 -11.56
CA VAL A 97 -6.68 10.33 -12.65
C VAL A 97 -7.21 11.66 -12.13
N THR A 98 -6.42 12.72 -12.30
CA THR A 98 -6.77 14.11 -12.00
C THR A 98 -6.92 14.91 -13.30
N GLU A 99 -7.49 16.11 -13.21
CA GLU A 99 -7.63 17.00 -14.38
C GLU A 99 -6.26 17.36 -14.99
N SER A 100 -5.25 17.62 -14.15
CA SER A 100 -3.87 17.89 -14.59
C SER A 100 -3.25 16.66 -15.24
N PHE A 101 -3.37 15.49 -14.61
CA PHE A 101 -2.81 14.26 -15.18
C PHE A 101 -3.44 13.90 -16.53
N ALA A 102 -4.77 13.97 -16.65
CA ALA A 102 -5.45 13.73 -17.92
C ALA A 102 -5.01 14.72 -19.00
N LYS A 103 -4.96 16.02 -18.66
CA LYS A 103 -4.52 17.08 -19.57
C LYS A 103 -3.10 16.85 -20.08
N ASP A 104 -2.16 16.56 -19.18
CA ASP A 104 -0.76 16.32 -19.53
C ASP A 104 -0.56 15.03 -20.35
N SER A 105 -1.51 14.10 -20.26
CA SER A 105 -1.51 12.85 -21.03
C SER A 105 -2.30 12.95 -22.34
N GLU A 106 -2.77 14.14 -22.72
CA GLU A 106 -3.64 14.35 -23.89
C GLU A 106 -4.91 13.46 -23.87
N VAL A 107 -5.49 13.30 -22.67
CA VAL A 107 -6.72 12.57 -22.40
C VAL A 107 -7.78 13.56 -21.89
N THR A 108 -9.02 13.42 -22.38
CA THR A 108 -10.13 14.23 -21.86
C THR A 108 -10.51 13.72 -20.47
N TYR A 109 -10.41 14.58 -19.45
CA TYR A 109 -10.85 14.21 -18.11
C TYR A 109 -12.36 13.97 -18.07
N ASN A 110 -12.76 12.84 -17.49
CA ASN A 110 -14.17 12.47 -17.35
C ASN A 110 -14.85 13.32 -16.26
N LYS A 111 -15.32 14.52 -16.61
CA LYS A 111 -16.09 15.37 -15.69
C LYS A 111 -17.47 14.77 -15.46
N THR A 112 -17.71 14.35 -14.22
CA THR A 112 -19.01 13.85 -13.75
C THR A 112 -19.64 14.84 -12.77
N ASP A 113 -20.74 14.46 -12.14
CA ASP A 113 -21.39 15.25 -11.09
C ASP A 113 -20.50 15.46 -9.84
N SER A 114 -19.48 14.62 -9.66
CA SER A 114 -18.53 14.75 -8.56
C SER A 114 -17.17 14.16 -8.92
N TRP A 115 -16.10 14.84 -8.51
CA TRP A 115 -14.73 14.43 -8.86
C TRP A 115 -14.40 12.99 -8.44
N HIS A 116 -14.95 12.47 -7.32
CA HIS A 116 -14.61 11.15 -6.78
C HIS A 116 -15.34 9.97 -7.43
N ARG A 117 -16.10 10.20 -8.52
CA ARG A 117 -16.72 9.10 -9.26
C ARG A 117 -15.63 8.17 -9.80
N ALA A 118 -15.83 6.86 -9.67
CA ALA A 118 -14.87 5.88 -10.16
C ALA A 118 -14.58 6.04 -11.67
N SER A 119 -15.57 6.47 -12.45
CA SER A 119 -15.42 6.78 -13.87
C SER A 119 -14.55 8.01 -14.15
N SER A 120 -14.35 8.89 -13.16
CA SER A 120 -13.51 10.09 -13.24
C SER A 120 -12.08 9.83 -12.75
N VAL A 121 -11.93 9.16 -11.60
CA VAL A 121 -10.64 9.04 -10.90
C VAL A 121 -9.88 7.74 -11.15
N LEU A 122 -10.53 6.68 -11.61
CA LEU A 122 -9.85 5.41 -11.85
C LEU A 122 -9.63 5.20 -13.34
N LEU A 123 -8.49 4.59 -13.69
CA LEU A 123 -8.17 4.20 -15.06
C LEU A 123 -9.30 3.41 -15.72
N SER A 124 -9.99 2.54 -14.98
CA SER A 124 -11.13 1.75 -15.50
C SER A 124 -12.29 2.58 -16.03
N GLY A 125 -12.37 3.87 -15.68
CA GLY A 125 -13.30 4.83 -16.25
C GLY A 125 -12.97 5.29 -17.67
N TYR A 126 -11.77 5.01 -18.16
CA TYR A 126 -11.26 5.48 -19.43
C TYR A 126 -11.15 4.35 -20.46
N PRO A 127 -11.32 4.65 -21.77
CA PRO A 127 -11.02 3.72 -22.85
C PRO A 127 -9.59 3.18 -22.78
N GLN A 128 -9.33 2.04 -23.43
CA GLN A 128 -8.04 1.37 -23.33
C GLN A 128 -6.89 2.21 -23.93
N GLU A 129 -7.16 2.92 -25.02
CA GLU A 129 -6.25 3.85 -25.66
C GLU A 129 -5.82 4.99 -24.72
N ASP A 130 -6.77 5.57 -23.99
CA ASP A 130 -6.50 6.65 -23.03
C ASP A 130 -5.78 6.12 -21.79
N ARG A 131 -6.14 4.92 -21.31
CA ARG A 131 -5.40 4.26 -20.23
C ARG A 131 -3.92 4.07 -20.57
N ARG A 132 -3.58 3.72 -21.82
CA ARG A 132 -2.18 3.58 -22.25
C ARG A 132 -1.46 4.92 -22.16
N LYS A 133 -2.03 6.00 -22.70
CA LYS A 133 -1.44 7.34 -22.61
C LYS A 133 -1.18 7.78 -21.17
N LEU A 134 -2.18 7.59 -20.29
CA LEU A 134 -2.06 7.89 -18.87
C LEU A 134 -0.91 7.10 -18.22
N VAL A 135 -0.87 5.77 -18.45
CA VAL A 135 0.18 4.91 -17.89
C VAL A 135 1.56 5.29 -18.42
N ASP A 136 1.69 5.53 -19.72
CA ASP A 136 2.96 5.92 -20.36
C ASP A 136 3.47 7.24 -19.79
N GLN A 137 2.59 8.24 -19.66
CA GLN A 137 2.91 9.54 -19.06
C GLN A 137 3.33 9.41 -17.60
N ALA A 138 2.61 8.62 -16.79
CA ALA A 138 2.97 8.39 -15.39
C ALA A 138 4.33 7.69 -15.25
N LEU A 139 4.58 6.65 -16.06
CA LEU A 139 5.86 5.94 -16.07
C LEU A 139 7.01 6.81 -16.59
N GLU A 140 6.77 7.72 -17.51
CA GLU A 140 7.78 8.67 -17.96
C GLU A 140 8.25 9.57 -16.80
N LYS A 141 7.31 10.08 -16.00
CA LYS A 141 7.63 10.97 -14.86
C LYS A 141 8.15 10.25 -13.63
N PHE A 142 7.90 8.95 -13.49
CA PHE A 142 8.34 8.17 -12.33
C PHE A 142 9.83 7.79 -12.33
N LYS A 143 10.50 7.87 -13.49
CA LYS A 143 11.93 7.53 -13.65
C LYS A 143 12.83 8.43 -12.82
#